data_AF-A0A1G1G0P6-F1
#
_entry.id   AF-A0A1G1G0P6-F1
#
_cell.length_a   1.000
_cell.length_b   1.000
_cell.length_c   1.000
_cell.angle_alpha   90.00
_cell.angle_beta   90.00
_cell.angle_gamma   90.00
#
_symmetry.space_group_name_H-M   'P 1'
#
loop_
_entity.id
_entity.type
_entity.pdbx_description
1 polymer ?
#
loop_
_entity_poly.entity_id
_entity_poly.type
_entity_poly.pdbx_seq_one_letter_code
_entity_poly.pdbx_strand_id
1 'polypeptide(L)'
;MRYKVLESFKIKTLKKEMELQAGQVVTLPHDKAIILISEGKITPFDDTAYRVYSENLHAYLWVVEDDKDIDRLREQGIKEAIYTRQEIEKLKDIDKDSLKVIHRVKEVFESSKVVEIKGCED
;
A
#
# COMPACT_ATOMS: atom_id res chain seq x y z
N MET A 1 -15.54 1.13 -6.62
CA MET A 1 -14.35 0.32 -6.28
C MET A 1 -13.32 0.51 -7.37
N ARG A 2 -12.03 0.58 -7.01
CA ARG A 2 -10.94 0.80 -7.97
C ARG A 2 -10.36 -0.56 -8.38
N TYR A 3 -9.90 -0.66 -9.62
CA TYR A 3 -9.37 -1.88 -10.20
C TYR A 3 -8.12 -1.56 -11.01
N LYS A 4 -7.14 -2.44 -10.97
CA LYS A 4 -5.92 -2.34 -11.76
C LYS A 4 -6.05 -3.24 -12.97
N VAL A 5 -5.79 -2.67 -14.14
CA VAL A 5 -5.80 -3.36 -15.43
C VAL A 5 -4.54 -4.20 -15.53
N LEU A 6 -4.68 -5.51 -15.74
CA LEU A 6 -3.56 -6.45 -15.85
C LEU A 6 -3.06 -6.58 -17.29
N GLU A 7 -4.00 -6.57 -18.24
CA GLU A 7 -3.73 -6.66 -19.67
C GLU A 7 -4.42 -5.52 -20.41
N SER A 8 -3.88 -5.06 -21.54
CA SER A 8 -4.52 -4.00 -22.31
C SER A 8 -5.75 -4.52 -23.05
N PHE A 9 -6.94 -3.95 -22.82
CA PHE A 9 -8.16 -4.35 -23.51
C PHE A 9 -9.08 -3.17 -23.84
N LYS A 10 -9.85 -3.31 -24.93
CA LYS A 10 -10.84 -2.31 -25.33
C LYS A 10 -12.18 -2.62 -24.69
N ILE A 11 -12.78 -1.62 -24.03
CA ILE A 11 -14.14 -1.70 -23.51
C ILE A 11 -15.07 -0.77 -24.28
N LYS A 12 -16.25 -1.28 -24.63
CA LYS A 12 -17.38 -0.44 -25.05
C LYS A 12 -18.17 -0.01 -23.83
N THR A 13 -18.08 1.25 -23.47
CA THR A 13 -19.01 1.87 -22.51
C THR A 13 -20.13 2.58 -23.28
N LEU A 14 -21.29 2.77 -22.65
CA LEU A 14 -22.48 3.41 -23.24
C LEU A 14 -22.21 4.81 -23.83
N LYS A 15 -21.11 5.47 -23.43
CA LYS A 15 -20.72 6.80 -23.93
C LYS A 15 -19.51 6.81 -24.86
N LYS A 16 -18.68 5.75 -24.90
CA LYS A 16 -17.51 5.67 -25.79
C LYS A 16 -16.80 4.31 -25.72
N GLU A 17 -16.11 3.97 -26.81
CA GLU A 17 -15.02 3.01 -26.78
C GLU A 17 -13.84 3.60 -26.01
N MET A 18 -13.37 2.86 -25.01
CA MET A 18 -12.22 3.23 -24.20
C MET A 18 -11.22 2.07 -24.23
N GLU A 19 -9.98 2.38 -24.59
CA GLU A 19 -8.87 1.43 -24.49
C GLU A 19 -8.27 1.54 -23.10
N LEU A 20 -8.28 0.44 -22.36
CA LEU A 20 -7.64 0.32 -21.07
C LEU A 20 -6.26 -0.27 -21.27
N GLN A 21 -5.23 0.39 -20.75
CA GLN A 21 -3.86 -0.09 -20.88
C GLN A 21 -3.44 -0.87 -19.64
N ALA A 22 -2.62 -1.90 -19.82
CA ALA A 22 -2.01 -2.66 -18.73
C ALA A 22 -1.31 -1.70 -17.75
N GLY A 23 -1.56 -1.88 -16.46
CA GLY A 23 -1.07 -1.03 -15.39
C GLY A 23 -1.95 0.18 -15.06
N GLN A 24 -2.95 0.51 -15.87
CA GLN A 24 -3.87 1.61 -15.60
C GLN A 24 -4.82 1.27 -14.45
N VAL A 25 -5.10 2.24 -13.57
CA VAL A 25 -6.10 2.10 -12.51
C VAL A 25 -7.42 2.72 -12.99
N VAL A 26 -8.51 1.98 -12.85
CA VAL A 26 -9.84 2.40 -13.29
C VAL A 26 -10.89 2.21 -12.22
N THR A 27 -11.85 3.12 -12.19
CA THR A 27 -13.02 3.00 -11.31
C THR A 27 -14.16 2.39 -12.11
N LEU A 28 -14.59 1.19 -11.70
CA LEU A 28 -15.68 0.46 -12.35
C LEU A 28 -16.78 0.10 -11.33
N PRO A 29 -18.05 0.08 -11.75
CA PRO A 29 -19.14 -0.47 -10.93
C PRO A 29 -18.97 -1.99 -10.76
N HIS A 30 -19.36 -2.50 -9.59
CA HIS A 30 -19.11 -3.89 -9.18
C HIS A 30 -19.67 -4.91 -10.19
N ASP A 31 -20.89 -4.72 -10.68
CA ASP A 31 -21.52 -5.57 -11.72
C ASP A 31 -20.65 -5.77 -12.97
N LYS A 32 -19.95 -4.72 -13.42
CA LYS A 32 -19.08 -4.80 -14.60
C LYS A 32 -17.70 -5.35 -14.26
N ALA A 33 -17.25 -5.11 -13.04
CA ALA A 33 -15.95 -5.58 -12.58
C ALA A 33 -15.92 -7.10 -12.40
N ILE A 34 -17.00 -7.73 -11.92
CA ILE A 34 -17.07 -9.19 -11.73
C ILE A 34 -16.65 -9.95 -13.00
N ILE A 35 -17.18 -9.55 -14.16
CA ILE A 35 -16.89 -10.19 -15.45
C ILE A 35 -15.41 -10.03 -15.79
N LEU A 36 -14.87 -8.82 -15.65
CA LEU A 36 -13.48 -8.51 -15.98
C LEU A 36 -12.48 -9.14 -15.01
N ILE A 37 -12.86 -9.34 -13.75
CA ILE A 37 -12.07 -10.07 -12.74
C ILE A 37 -12.08 -11.56 -13.08
N SER A 38 -13.24 -12.12 -13.42
CA SER A 38 -13.37 -13.53 -13.83
C SER A 38 -12.60 -13.84 -15.11
N GLU A 39 -12.47 -12.87 -16.02
CA GLU A 39 -11.62 -12.99 -17.22
C GLU A 39 -10.13 -12.74 -16.94
N GLY A 40 -9.74 -12.40 -15.70
CA GLY A 40 -8.35 -12.10 -15.35
C GLY A 40 -7.80 -10.81 -15.96
N LYS A 41 -8.66 -9.93 -16.49
CA LYS A 41 -8.27 -8.67 -17.15
C LYS A 41 -8.01 -7.54 -16.17
N ILE A 42 -8.71 -7.56 -15.03
CA ILE A 42 -8.53 -6.59 -13.96
C ILE A 42 -8.44 -7.31 -12.61
N THR A 43 -7.73 -6.70 -11.66
CA THR A 43 -7.75 -7.11 -10.25
C THR A 43 -8.34 -5.98 -9.42
N PRO A 44 -9.07 -6.26 -8.32
CA PRO A 44 -9.34 -5.24 -7.31
C PRO A 44 -8.05 -4.52 -6.97
N PHE A 45 -8.10 -3.19 -7.06
CA PHE A 45 -7.02 -2.32 -6.64
C PHE A 45 -7.32 -1.94 -5.21
N ASP A 46 -6.85 -2.79 -4.31
CA ASP A 46 -6.86 -2.55 -2.88
C ASP A 46 -5.82 -1.46 -2.59
N ASP A 47 -6.30 -0.22 -2.60
CA ASP A 47 -5.58 0.99 -2.20
C ASP A 47 -5.68 1.09 -0.67
N THR A 48 -5.25 0.05 0.03
CA THR A 48 -5.57 -0.13 1.45
C THR A 48 -4.40 0.36 2.29
N ALA A 49 -4.26 1.70 2.28
CA ALA A 49 -3.51 2.41 3.28
C ALA A 49 -4.38 2.52 4.55
N TYR A 50 -4.01 1.81 5.59
CA TYR A 50 -4.69 1.84 6.88
C TYR A 50 -4.02 2.85 7.79
N ARG A 51 -4.80 3.72 8.43
CA ARG A 51 -4.30 4.58 9.50
C ARG A 51 -4.60 3.93 10.84
N VAL A 52 -3.55 3.52 11.54
CA VAL A 52 -3.65 2.81 12.82
C VAL A 52 -3.12 3.72 13.92
N TYR A 53 -3.93 3.96 14.96
CA TYR A 53 -3.44 4.63 16.16
C TYR A 53 -2.75 3.61 17.06
N SER A 54 -1.49 3.86 17.41
CA SER A 54 -0.76 3.02 18.36
C SER A 54 -0.67 3.73 19.70
N GLU A 55 -1.33 3.17 20.72
CA GLU A 55 -1.20 3.66 22.10
C GLU A 55 0.23 3.53 22.64
N ASN A 56 1.00 2.55 22.16
CA ASN A 56 2.38 2.36 22.58
C ASN A 56 3.29 3.50 22.10
N LEU A 57 3.00 4.05 20.92
CA LEU A 57 3.77 5.16 20.34
C LEU A 57 3.08 6.51 20.57
N HIS A 58 1.83 6.53 21.05
CA HIS A 58 0.95 7.70 21.08
C HIS A 58 0.93 8.45 19.73
N ALA A 59 0.99 7.69 18.64
CA ALA A 59 1.16 8.21 17.29
C ALA A 59 0.28 7.45 16.29
N TYR A 60 -0.09 8.14 15.21
CA TYR A 60 -0.75 7.52 14.08
C TYR A 60 0.30 6.94 13.13
N LEU A 61 0.09 5.68 12.73
CA LEU A 61 0.93 4.95 11.81
C LEU A 61 0.13 4.74 10.52
N TRP A 62 0.76 5.02 9.38
CA TRP A 62 0.23 4.61 8.09
C TRP A 62 0.74 3.22 7.77
N VAL A 63 -0.16 2.28 7.48
CA VAL A 63 0.18 0.90 7.12
C VAL A 63 -0.26 0.66 5.69
N VAL A 64 0.68 0.40 4.81
CA VAL A 64 0.45 0.07 3.41
C VAL A 64 0.76 -1.38 3.11
N GLU A 65 0.21 -1.92 2.04
CA GLU A 65 0.50 -3.29 1.63
C GLU A 65 1.80 -3.38 0.81
N ASP A 66 2.03 -2.44 -0.11
CA ASP A 66 3.16 -2.47 -1.06
C ASP A 66 4.02 -1.20 -0.97
N ASP A 67 5.30 -1.32 -1.33
CA ASP A 67 6.23 -0.17 -1.40
C ASP A 67 5.74 0.91 -2.38
N LYS A 68 5.01 0.51 -3.43
CA LYS A 68 4.43 1.45 -4.42
C LYS A 68 3.41 2.40 -3.81
N ASP A 69 2.76 2.00 -2.73
CA ASP A 69 1.81 2.85 -2.00
C ASP A 69 2.54 3.83 -1.08
N ILE A 70 3.78 3.55 -0.67
CA ILE A 70 4.61 4.50 0.09
C ILE A 70 4.90 5.74 -0.76
N ASP A 71 5.39 5.56 -1.99
CA ASP A 71 5.69 6.68 -2.89
C ASP A 71 4.43 7.52 -3.16
N ARG A 72 3.26 6.89 -3.35
CA ARG A 72 1.99 7.61 -3.55
C ARG A 72 1.52 8.38 -2.32
N LEU A 73 1.64 7.82 -1.12
CA LEU A 73 1.31 8.55 0.12
C LEU A 73 2.25 9.74 0.32
N ARG A 74 3.51 9.62 -0.10
CA ARG A 74 4.44 10.76 -0.10
C ARG A 74 4.09 11.81 -1.14
N GLU A 75 3.68 11.43 -2.34
CA GLU A 75 3.18 12.37 -3.36
C GLU A 75 1.94 13.13 -2.85
N GLN A 76 1.15 12.54 -1.95
CA GLN A 76 0.03 13.20 -1.27
C GLN A 76 0.46 14.10 -0.09
N GLY A 77 1.75 14.21 0.20
CA GLY A 77 2.29 15.09 1.24
C GLY A 77 2.16 14.54 2.66
N ILE A 78 1.97 13.22 2.82
CA ILE A 78 1.96 12.59 4.14
C ILE A 78 3.39 12.55 4.68
N LYS A 79 3.62 13.31 5.76
CA LYS A 79 4.89 13.35 6.51
C LYS A 79 4.92 12.38 7.70
N GLU A 80 3.79 11.73 7.98
CA GLU A 80 3.68 10.74 9.04
C GLU A 80 4.44 9.46 8.66
N ALA A 81 4.91 8.70 9.65
CA ALA A 81 5.66 7.48 9.41
C ALA A 81 4.79 6.40 8.72
N ILE A 82 5.21 6.00 7.51
CA ILE A 82 4.56 4.95 6.70
C ILE A 82 5.30 3.64 6.90
N TYR A 83 4.56 2.58 7.18
CA TYR A 83 5.03 1.21 7.37
C TYR A 83 4.35 0.29 6.38
N THR A 84 5.07 -0.70 5.91
CA THR A 84 4.43 -1.82 5.20
C THR A 84 3.84 -2.81 6.19
N ARG A 85 2.88 -3.60 5.75
CA ARG A 85 2.33 -4.72 6.53
C ARG A 85 3.43 -5.65 7.03
N GLN A 86 4.43 -5.95 6.20
CA GLN A 86 5.57 -6.79 6.58
C GLN A 86 6.42 -6.15 7.68
N GLU A 87 6.60 -4.83 7.68
CA GLU A 87 7.29 -4.15 8.77
C GLU A 87 6.49 -4.24 10.06
N ILE A 88 5.17 -3.98 10.03
CA ILE A 88 4.31 -4.07 11.22
C ILE A 88 4.34 -5.48 11.82
N GLU A 89 4.33 -6.53 11.01
CA GLU A 89 4.45 -7.90 11.51
C GLU A 89 5.78 -8.14 12.23
N LYS A 90 6.88 -7.55 11.76
CA LYS A 90 8.20 -7.62 12.43
C LYS A 90 8.26 -6.76 13.69
N LEU A 91 7.56 -5.63 13.70
CA LEU A 91 7.50 -4.71 14.84
C LEU A 91 6.64 -5.25 15.99
N LYS A 92 5.83 -6.28 15.77
CA LYS A 92 4.91 -6.85 16.78
C LYS A 92 5.62 -7.45 17.98
N ASP A 93 6.81 -8.02 17.78
CA ASP A 93 7.61 -8.69 18.83
C ASP A 93 8.73 -7.80 19.43
N ILE A 94 8.77 -6.51 19.06
CA ILE A 94 9.78 -5.56 19.54
C ILE A 94 9.28 -4.83 20.81
N ASP A 95 10.18 -4.59 21.75
CA ASP A 95 9.90 -3.82 22.95
C ASP A 95 9.46 -2.38 22.65
N LYS A 96 8.59 -1.82 23.50
CA LYS A 96 8.01 -0.48 23.36
C LYS A 96 9.08 0.61 23.23
N ASP A 97 10.20 0.52 23.94
CA ASP A 97 11.26 1.53 23.88
C ASP A 97 12.00 1.49 22.55
N SER A 98 12.26 0.28 22.05
CA SER A 98 12.85 0.05 20.72
C SER A 98 11.91 0.52 19.60
N LEU A 99 10.60 0.30 19.73
CA LEU A 99 9.60 0.80 18.79
C LEU A 99 9.61 2.34 18.68
N LYS A 100 9.77 3.05 19.80
CA LYS A 100 9.87 4.52 19.78
C LYS A 100 11.10 5.00 19.05
N VAL A 101 12.23 4.34 19.24
CA VAL A 101 13.48 4.67 18.54
C VAL A 101 13.31 4.47 17.03
N ILE A 102 12.76 3.32 16.62
CA ILE A 102 12.48 3.01 15.20
C ILE A 102 11.53 4.05 14.60
N HIS A 103 10.46 4.41 15.33
CA HIS A 103 9.51 5.42 14.88
C HIS A 103 10.17 6.77 14.66
N ARG A 104 10.98 7.22 15.62
CA ARG A 104 11.71 8.48 15.54
C ARG A 104 12.72 8.49 14.39
N VAL A 105 13.37 7.37 14.12
CA VAL A 105 14.25 7.22 12.95
C VAL A 105 13.45 7.35 11.64
N LYS A 106 12.24 6.78 11.56
CA LYS A 106 11.39 6.92 10.38
C LYS A 106 10.85 8.33 10.16
N GLU A 107 10.57 9.07 11.24
CA GLU A 107 10.21 10.50 11.13
C GLU A 107 11.38 11.36 10.61
N VAL A 108 12.61 11.02 10.97
CA VAL A 108 13.81 11.74 10.51
C VAL A 108 14.24 11.29 9.10
N PHE A 109 14.13 10.00 8.81
CA PHE A 109 14.51 9.39 7.55
C PHE A 109 13.27 8.83 6.86
N GLU A 110 12.62 9.69 6.10
CA GLU A 110 11.36 9.39 5.40
C GLU A 110 11.47 8.12 4.55
N SER A 111 12.65 7.82 3.98
CA SER A 111 12.97 6.66 3.12
C SER A 111 13.59 5.45 3.81
N SER A 112 13.59 5.41 5.13
CA SER A 112 14.14 4.27 5.87
C SER A 112 13.20 3.06 5.83
N LYS A 113 13.78 1.86 5.63
CA LYS A 113 13.09 0.58 5.72
C LYS A 113 13.59 -0.19 6.93
N VAL A 114 12.69 -0.82 7.67
CA VAL A 114 13.06 -1.71 8.77
C VAL A 114 13.40 -3.08 8.20
N VAL A 115 14.68 -3.42 8.24
CA VAL A 115 15.17 -4.75 7.86
C VAL A 115 15.72 -5.43 9.11
N GLU A 116 15.18 -6.60 9.43
CA GLU A 116 15.76 -7.46 10.46
C GLU A 116 16.98 -8.16 9.86
N ILE A 117 18.16 -7.92 10.45
CA ILE A 117 19.35 -8.71 10.16
C ILE A 117 19.41 -9.81 11.22
N LYS A 118 19.03 -11.03 10.85
CA LYS A 118 19.37 -12.21 11.67
C LYS A 118 20.89 -12.34 11.65
N GLY A 119 21.46 -12.49 12.85
CA GLY A 119 22.87 -12.27 13.15
C GLY A 119 23.84 -12.80 12.11
N CYS A 120 24.87 -11.99 11.86
CA CYS A 120 26.16 -12.47 11.40
C CYS A 120 26.64 -13.47 12.45
N GLU A 121 26.55 -14.77 12.16
CA GLU A 121 27.37 -15.77 12.83
C GLU A 121 28.82 -15.50 12.41
N ASP A 122 29.64 -15.11 13.39
CA ASP A 122 31.11 -15.19 13.32
C ASP A 122 31.54 -16.39 14.17
#